data_AF-A0A2S6WLV7-F1
#
_entry.id   AF-A0A2S6WLV7-F1
#
_cell.length_a   1.000
_cell.length_b   1.000
_cell.length_c   1.000
_cell.angle_alpha   90.00
_cell.angle_beta   90.00
_cell.angle_gamma   90.00
#
_symmetry.space_group_name_H-M   'P 1'
#
loop_
_entity.id
_entity.type
_entity.pdbx_description
1 polymer ?
#
loop_
_entity_poly.entity_id
_entity_poly.type
_entity_poly.pdbx_seq_one_letter_code
_entity_poly.pdbx_strand_id
1 'polypeptide(L)'
;MSVFDDYFVAHGPEELQDIQVHERPDGSSVIETVTCRPVRVWEKRPDGSLVELHDEAADAALEAFWAAVDNDEIKNDSGENDR
;
A
#
# COMPACT_ATOMS: atom_id res chain seq x y z
N MET A 1 5.01 20.11 -1.46
CA MET A 1 5.06 18.98 -2.39
C MET A 1 4.39 17.83 -1.67
N SER A 2 3.41 17.18 -2.29
CA SER A 2 2.69 16.07 -1.65
C SER A 2 3.47 14.77 -1.86
N VAL A 3 3.40 13.84 -0.92
CA VAL A 3 3.95 12.48 -1.09
C VAL A 3 3.35 11.78 -2.32
N PHE A 4 2.13 12.17 -2.71
CA PHE A 4 1.44 11.70 -3.93
C PHE A 4 2.08 12.21 -5.22
N ASP A 5 2.81 13.33 -5.16
CA ASP A 5 3.56 13.88 -6.29
C ASP A 5 4.91 13.17 -6.45
N ASP A 6 5.47 12.66 -5.35
CA ASP A 6 6.80 12.07 -5.29
C ASP A 6 6.79 10.54 -5.55
N TYR A 7 5.72 9.85 -5.14
CA TYR A 7 5.62 8.40 -5.27
C TYR A 7 4.40 7.95 -6.07
N PHE A 8 4.51 6.76 -6.65
CA PHE A 8 3.43 6.00 -7.26
C PHE A 8 3.36 4.63 -6.61
N VAL A 9 2.19 4.23 -6.12
CA VAL A 9 1.96 2.93 -5.46
C VAL A 9 0.94 2.16 -6.27
N ALA A 10 1.28 0.96 -6.72
CA ALA A 10 0.40 0.10 -7.51
C ALA A 10 0.80 -1.38 -7.42
N HIS A 11 0.08 -2.25 -8.10
CA HIS A 11 0.40 -3.67 -8.21
C HIS A 11 1.20 -3.97 -9.47
N GLY A 12 2.14 -4.90 -9.38
CA GLY A 12 2.79 -5.48 -10.54
C GLY A 12 1.84 -6.37 -11.37
N PRO A 13 2.28 -6.80 -12.57
CA PRO A 13 1.52 -7.73 -13.41
C PRO A 13 1.56 -9.18 -12.88
N GLU A 14 2.44 -9.45 -11.92
CA GLU A 14 2.66 -10.78 -11.37
C GLU A 14 1.54 -11.19 -10.40
N GLU A 15 1.16 -12.46 -10.48
CA GLU A 15 0.27 -13.12 -9.51
C GLU A 15 1.05 -14.21 -8.82
N LEU A 16 1.10 -14.13 -7.49
CA LEU A 16 1.80 -15.08 -6.65
C LEU A 16 0.77 -15.91 -5.89
N GLN A 17 0.99 -17.22 -5.85
CA GLN A 17 0.26 -18.09 -4.94
C GLN A 17 1.03 -18.16 -3.62
N ASP A 18 0.33 -17.86 -2.54
CA ASP A 18 0.84 -17.94 -1.19
C ASP A 18 -0.02 -18.87 -0.33
N ILE A 19 0.55 -19.38 0.75
CA ILE A 19 -0.13 -20.25 1.70
C ILE A 19 -0.31 -19.45 3.00
N GLN A 20 -1.57 -19.18 3.34
CA GLN A 20 -1.90 -18.58 4.62
C GLN A 20 -2.37 -19.65 5.60
N VAL A 21 -1.89 -19.53 6.84
CA VAL A 21 -2.28 -20.38 7.96
C VAL A 21 -3.05 -19.52 8.95
N HIS A 22 -4.32 -19.85 9.13
CA HIS A 22 -5.20 -19.18 10.08
C HIS A 22 -5.38 -20.06 11.30
N GLU A 23 -4.91 -19.59 12.46
CA GLU A 23 -5.18 -20.25 13.73
C GLU A 23 -6.62 -19.98 14.19
N ARG A 24 -7.29 -21.02 14.64
CA ARG A 24 -8.64 -20.93 15.19
C ARG A 24 -8.59 -20.91 16.72
N PRO A 25 -9.61 -20.31 17.39
CA PRO A 25 -9.68 -20.29 18.85
C PRO A 25 -9.72 -21.66 19.53
N ASP A 26 -10.09 -22.72 18.79
CA ASP A 26 -10.10 -24.11 19.26
C ASP A 26 -8.73 -24.80 19.17
N GLY A 27 -7.69 -24.08 18.72
CA GLY A 27 -6.34 -24.60 18.56
C GLY A 27 -6.11 -25.37 17.26
N SER A 28 -7.10 -25.45 16.37
CA SER A 28 -6.92 -25.99 15.01
C SER A 28 -6.44 -24.91 14.03
N SER A 29 -5.92 -25.32 12.88
CA SER A 29 -5.49 -24.39 11.82
C SER A 29 -6.22 -24.67 10.52
N VAL A 30 -6.52 -23.60 9.78
CA VAL A 30 -6.96 -23.66 8.38
C VAL A 30 -5.80 -23.25 7.52
N ILE A 31 -5.49 -24.08 6.52
CA ILE A 31 -4.50 -23.77 5.50
C ILE A 31 -5.28 -23.43 4.23
N GLU A 32 -5.05 -22.24 3.70
CA GLU A 32 -5.63 -21.80 2.45
C GLU A 32 -4.54 -21.37 1.47
N THR A 33 -4.80 -21.61 0.18
CA THR A 33 -3.99 -21.06 -0.91
C THR A 33 -4.67 -19.78 -1.37
N VAL A 34 -3.93 -18.68 -1.33
CA VAL A 34 -4.40 -17.36 -1.75
C VAL A 34 -3.58 -16.91 -2.94
N THR A 35 -4.22 -16.21 -3.87
CA THR A 35 -3.51 -15.53 -4.96
C THR A 35 -3.40 -14.05 -4.59
N CYS A 36 -2.18 -13.55 -4.46
CA CYS A 36 -1.89 -12.16 -4.14
C CYS A 36 -1.14 -11.46 -5.29
N ARG A 37 -1.29 -10.15 -5.36
CA ARG A 37 -0.47 -9.29 -6.22
C ARG A 37 0.35 -8.37 -5.33
N PRO A 38 1.69 -8.47 -5.33
CA PRO A 38 2.52 -7.65 -4.46
C PRO A 38 2.33 -6.17 -4.79
N VAL A 39 2.25 -5.36 -3.74
CA VAL A 39 2.31 -3.90 -3.85
C VAL A 39 3.74 -3.51 -4.21
N ARG A 40 3.88 -2.53 -5.09
CA ARG A 40 5.15 -2.00 -5.57
C ARG A 40 5.10 -0.47 -5.49
N VAL A 41 6.26 0.13 -5.24
CA VAL A 41 6.41 1.57 -5.07
C VAL A 41 7.43 2.08 -6.07
N TRP A 42 7.09 3.18 -6.73
CA TRP A 42 7.98 3.87 -7.67
C TRP A 42 8.17 5.32 -7.26
N GLU A 43 9.40 5.81 -7.30
CA GLU A 43 9.75 7.21 -7.18
C GLU A 43 9.59 7.90 -8.54
N LYS A 44 8.91 9.04 -8.57
CA LYS A 44 8.77 9.91 -9.73
C LYS A 44 9.96 10.86 -9.80
N ARG A 45 10.81 10.69 -10.81
CA ARG A 45 11.96 11.58 -11.00
C ARG A 45 11.53 12.89 -11.69
N PRO A 46 12.32 13.98 -11.53
CA PRO A 46 12.02 15.26 -12.17
C PRO A 46 11.96 15.21 -13.71
N ASP A 47 12.60 14.21 -14.33
CA ASP A 47 12.57 13.96 -15.77
C ASP A 47 11.30 13.19 -16.24
N GLY A 48 10.41 12.85 -15.31
CA GLY A 48 9.17 12.11 -15.57
C GLY A 48 9.36 10.60 -15.61
N SER A 49 10.57 10.09 -15.39
CA SER A 49 10.81 8.64 -15.27
C SER A 49 10.35 8.09 -13.91
N LEU A 50 10.02 6.80 -13.90
CA LEU A 50 9.70 6.05 -12.69
C LEU A 50 10.86 5.11 -12.36
N VAL A 51 11.30 5.14 -11.10
CA VAL A 51 12.26 4.17 -10.59
C VAL A 51 11.63 3.40 -9.46
N GLU A 52 11.62 2.08 -9.61
CA GLU A 52 11.08 1.21 -8.58
C GLU A 52 11.97 1.22 -7.36
N LEU A 53 11.34 1.35 -6.20
CA LEU A 53 11.98 1.22 -4.91
C LEU A 53 11.85 -0.22 -4.42
N HIS A 54 12.83 -0.65 -3.65
CA HIS A 54 12.91 -1.99 -3.07
C HIS A 54 13.27 -1.90 -1.59
N ASP A 55 12.99 -2.99 -0.86
CA ASP A 55 13.34 -3.19 0.55
C ASP A 55 12.94 -1.98 1.43
N GLU A 56 13.83 -1.54 2.32
CA GLU A 56 13.60 -0.46 3.29
C GLU A 56 13.17 0.86 2.63
N ALA A 57 13.64 1.16 1.42
CA ALA A 57 13.23 2.36 0.70
C ALA A 57 11.78 2.28 0.21
N ALA A 58 11.33 1.09 -0.22
CA ALA A 58 9.93 0.87 -0.58
C ALA A 58 9.02 0.93 0.64
N ASP A 59 9.45 0.31 1.75
CA ASP A 59 8.69 0.29 3.00
C ASP A 59 8.50 1.70 3.57
N ALA A 60 9.57 2.50 3.64
CA ALA A 60 9.49 3.88 4.12
C ALA A 60 8.60 4.76 3.24
N ALA A 61 8.68 4.60 1.92
CA ALA A 61 7.83 5.33 0.98
C ALA A 61 6.36 4.91 1.08
N LEU A 62 6.10 3.62 1.28
CA LEU A 62 4.75 3.07 1.45
C LEU A 62 4.11 3.55 2.77
N GLU A 63 4.87 3.56 3.86
CA GLU A 63 4.43 4.08 5.15
C GLU A 63 4.08 5.57 5.05
N ALA A 64 4.96 6.38 4.43
CA ALA A 64 4.71 7.79 4.21
C ALA A 64 3.48 8.05 3.32
N PHE A 65 3.27 7.21 2.30
CA PHE A 65 2.09 7.27 1.44
C PHE A 65 0.81 7.01 2.22
N TRP A 66 0.74 5.94 3.02
CA TRP A 66 -0.46 5.62 3.81
C TRP A 66 -0.72 6.64 4.93
N ALA A 67 0.34 7.12 5.58
CA ALA A 67 0.21 8.20 6.56
C ALA A 67 -0.39 9.47 5.94
N ALA A 68 -0.10 9.75 4.66
CA ALA A 68 -0.72 10.87 3.96
C ALA A 68 -2.17 10.59 3.55
N VAL A 69 -2.51 9.36 3.14
CA VAL A 69 -3.90 8.96 2.86
C VAL A 69 -4.75 9.13 4.11
N ASP A 70 -4.32 8.58 5.25
CA ASP A 70 -5.06 8.69 6.52
C ASP A 70 -5.27 10.16 6.91
N ASN A 71 -4.23 11.00 6.76
CA ASN A 71 -4.33 12.42 7.05
C ASN A 71 -5.22 13.19 6.06
N ASP A 72 -5.30 12.77 4.80
CA ASP A 72 -6.16 13.40 3.79
C ASP A 72 -7.62 12.97 3.97
N GLU A 73 -7.88 11.70 4.29
CA GLU A 73 -9.22 11.21 4.67
C GLU A 73 -9.76 11.93 5.91
N ILE A 74 -8.93 12.13 6.94
CA ILE A 74 -9.30 12.92 8.13
C ILE A 74 -9.62 14.39 7.78
N LYS A 75 -8.92 14.97 6.81
CA LYS A 75 -9.19 16.35 6.36
C LYS A 75 -10.44 16.46 5.51
N ASN A 76 -10.79 15.42 4.76
CA ASN A 76 -12.00 15.39 3.93
C ASN A 76 -13.29 15.18 4.75
N ASP A 77 -13.19 14.72 6.00
CA ASP A 77 -14.33 14.60 6.94
C ASP A 77 -14.62 15.90 7.73
N SER A 78 -13.92 16.99 7.41
CA SER A 78 -14.14 18.33 8.00
C SER A 78 -15.15 19.19 7.23
N GLY A 79 -15.78 18.65 6.19
CA GLY A 79 -16.72 19.36 5.31
C GLY A 79 -18.17 19.32 5.80
N GLU A 80 -18.56 20.36 6.52
CA GLU A 80 -19.89 21.00 6.51
C GLU A 80 -21.10 20.08 6.21
N ASN A 81 -21.71 19.53 7.27
CA ASN A 81 -23.12 19.19 7.24
C ASN A 81 -23.93 20.44 7.63
N ASP A 82 -23.90 21.45 6.75
CA ASP A 82 -24.87 22.55 6.78
C ASP A 82 -26.22 21.97 6.34
N ARG A 83 -27.03 21.59 7.34
CA ARG A 83 -28.46 21.26 7.21
C ARG A 83 -29.30 22.20 8.05
#